data_AF-A0A9E6ATV0-F1
#
_entry.id   AF-A0A9E6ATV0-F1
#
_cell.length_a   1.000
_cell.length_b   1.000
_cell.length_c   1.000
_cell.angle_alpha   90.00
_cell.angle_beta   90.00
_cell.angle_gamma   90.00
#
_symmetry.space_group_name_H-M   'P 1'
#
loop_
_entity.id
_entity.type
_entity.pdbx_description
1 polymer ?
#
loop_
_entity_poly.entity_id
_entity_poly.type
_entity_poly.pdbx_seq_one_letter_code
_entity_poly.pdbx_strand_id
1 'polypeptide(L)'
;MLELHSLWSRSRGALALALALGSVCSGCASVLPPSPPATRGAAPGTSAAGADGPILPEGHFDGALLDSTLSDGAEMWRAAAADDPIDLGRLADREGATRLIACVQAGGGKGRVALRALPHTADVRSAVGELCSLLEHAAGRDQLLVLASLHQVLSGGIDGIDSDTAALCRGVLARVKPGLPVPADRDRVASALDSLSPRSAVTEAASVARPRE
;
A
#
# COMPACT_ATOMS: atom_id res chain seq x y z
N MET A 1 -53.58 28.73 12.81
CA MET A 1 -52.26 28.60 13.48
C MET A 1 -51.41 27.73 12.55
N LEU A 2 -50.87 28.29 11.47
CA LEU A 2 -49.57 29.00 11.36
C LEU A 2 -48.43 28.09 11.86
N GLU A 3 -47.77 27.33 10.97
CA GLU A 3 -46.61 27.72 10.13
C GLU A 3 -45.29 27.40 10.85
N LEU A 4 -44.50 26.41 10.39
CA LEU A 4 -43.02 26.31 10.52
C LEU A 4 -42.49 24.95 10.01
N HIS A 5 -42.63 24.68 8.71
CA HIS A 5 -42.00 23.51 8.06
C HIS A 5 -41.53 23.86 6.64
N SER A 6 -40.65 24.85 6.50
CA SER A 6 -39.92 25.05 5.25
C SER A 6 -38.78 26.01 5.46
N LEU A 7 -37.55 25.50 5.56
CA LEU A 7 -36.29 26.18 5.27
C LEU A 7 -35.20 25.20 5.69
N TRP A 8 -34.69 24.40 4.76
CA TRP A 8 -33.33 23.85 4.74
C TRP A 8 -33.18 23.03 3.46
N SER A 9 -33.17 23.72 2.32
CA SER A 9 -32.78 23.14 1.04
C SER A 9 -32.41 24.25 0.07
N ARG A 10 -31.11 24.57 0.00
CA ARG A 10 -30.38 25.12 -1.15
C ARG A 10 -29.00 25.60 -0.71
N SER A 11 -28.02 24.71 -0.81
CA SER A 11 -26.60 25.09 -0.88
C SER A 11 -25.89 24.20 -1.90
N ARG A 12 -26.31 24.32 -3.18
CA ARG A 12 -25.51 23.85 -4.33
C ARG A 12 -24.43 24.90 -4.59
N GLY A 13 -23.30 24.78 -3.91
CA GLY A 13 -22.08 25.54 -4.20
C GLY A 13 -21.19 24.72 -5.12
N ALA A 14 -21.34 24.93 -6.43
CA ALA A 14 -20.35 24.51 -7.42
C ALA A 14 -19.22 25.54 -7.41
N LEU A 15 -18.02 25.15 -7.00
CA LEU A 15 -16.79 25.91 -7.19
C LEU A 15 -15.77 24.98 -7.84
N ALA A 16 -15.80 25.00 -9.17
CA ALA A 16 -14.70 24.56 -10.01
C ALA A 16 -13.81 25.77 -10.28
N LEU A 17 -12.55 25.74 -9.84
CA LEU A 17 -11.35 26.23 -10.54
C LEU A 17 -10.17 26.26 -9.57
N ALA A 18 -9.21 25.36 -9.75
CA ALA A 18 -7.83 25.49 -9.26
C ALA A 18 -6.97 24.64 -10.19
N LEU A 19 -6.32 25.26 -11.18
CA LEU A 19 -4.96 25.83 -11.12
C LEU A 19 -3.99 24.88 -11.85
N ALA A 20 -3.74 25.23 -13.11
CA ALA A 20 -2.61 24.77 -13.89
C ALA A 20 -1.37 25.63 -13.57
N LEU A 21 -0.39 25.06 -12.89
CA LEU A 21 1.01 25.50 -12.79
C LEU A 21 1.81 24.20 -12.61
N GLY A 22 2.58 23.72 -13.60
CA GLY A 22 3.85 24.33 -13.99
C GLY A 22 4.95 23.85 -13.04
N SER A 23 5.43 22.61 -13.19
CA SER A 23 6.62 22.12 -12.47
C SER A 23 7.63 21.56 -13.47
N VAL A 24 8.62 22.39 -13.77
CA VAL A 24 9.84 22.05 -14.51
C VAL A 24 10.79 21.37 -13.53
N CYS A 25 10.98 20.05 -13.66
CA CYS A 25 12.09 19.35 -13.03
C CYS A 25 13.37 19.65 -13.80
N SER A 26 13.98 20.77 -13.45
CA SER A 26 15.34 21.13 -13.83
C SER A 26 16.34 20.51 -12.85
N GLY A 27 17.30 19.74 -13.37
CA GLY A 27 18.61 19.56 -12.74
C GLY A 27 18.73 18.43 -11.72
N CYS A 28 19.38 17.35 -12.14
CA CYS A 28 20.52 16.76 -11.43
C CYS A 28 21.29 15.87 -12.41
N ALA A 29 22.17 16.50 -13.20
CA ALA A 29 23.24 15.81 -13.89
C ALA A 29 24.28 15.40 -12.84
N SER A 30 24.39 14.09 -12.58
CA SER A 30 25.58 13.52 -11.94
C SER A 30 26.26 12.61 -12.94
N VAL A 31 27.43 13.07 -13.36
CA VAL A 31 28.41 12.36 -14.18
C VAL A 31 28.87 11.11 -13.41
N LEU A 32 28.61 9.93 -13.97
CA LEU A 32 29.23 8.68 -13.49
C LEU A 32 30.48 8.36 -14.34
N PRO A 33 31.61 7.97 -13.73
CA PRO A 33 32.78 7.49 -14.45
C PRO A 33 32.57 6.06 -15.01
N PRO A 34 33.23 5.68 -16.12
CA PRO A 34 33.13 4.35 -16.69
C PRO A 34 33.84 3.31 -15.81
N SER A 35 33.12 2.26 -15.41
CA SER A 35 33.70 1.07 -14.78
C SER A 35 34.23 0.08 -15.85
N PRO A 36 35.36 -0.61 -15.61
CA PRO A 36 35.97 -1.52 -16.57
C PRO A 36 35.21 -2.85 -16.71
N PRO A 37 35.41 -3.60 -17.82
CA PRO A 37 34.67 -4.84 -18.08
C PRO A 37 35.11 -5.98 -17.16
N ALA A 38 34.14 -6.58 -16.46
CA ALA A 38 34.32 -7.82 -15.73
C ALA A 38 34.39 -9.02 -16.69
N THR A 39 35.38 -9.86 -16.41
CA THR A 39 35.85 -11.02 -17.14
C THR A 39 34.77 -12.11 -17.24
N ARG A 40 34.63 -12.70 -18.44
CA ARG A 40 33.87 -13.94 -18.68
C ARG A 40 34.50 -15.10 -17.90
N GLY A 41 33.75 -15.67 -16.97
CA GLY A 41 33.99 -17.01 -16.42
C GLY A 41 32.82 -17.92 -16.81
N ALA A 42 33.01 -18.71 -17.86
CA ALA A 42 32.12 -19.81 -18.21
C ALA A 42 32.62 -21.09 -17.52
N ALA A 43 31.72 -21.80 -16.84
CA ALA A 43 31.88 -23.20 -16.52
C ALA A 43 30.51 -23.90 -16.68
N PRO A 44 30.42 -25.02 -17.43
CA PRO A 44 29.22 -25.82 -17.55
C PRO A 44 29.19 -26.93 -16.50
N GLY A 45 28.01 -27.20 -15.94
CA GLY A 45 27.78 -28.32 -15.03
C GLY A 45 26.34 -28.80 -15.08
N THR A 46 26.11 -29.80 -15.93
CA THR A 46 25.02 -30.81 -15.87
C THR A 46 24.97 -31.47 -14.47
N SER A 47 23.87 -31.99 -13.87
CA SER A 47 22.69 -32.68 -14.38
C SER A 47 21.64 -32.89 -13.26
N ALA A 48 20.37 -32.97 -13.67
CA ALA A 48 19.24 -33.79 -13.21
C ALA A 48 19.18 -34.41 -11.79
N ALA A 49 18.06 -34.18 -11.08
CA ALA A 49 17.25 -35.26 -10.46
C ALA A 49 15.87 -34.75 -9.94
N GLY A 50 14.80 -35.32 -10.52
CA GLY A 50 13.50 -35.68 -9.96
C GLY A 50 12.85 -34.90 -8.81
N ALA A 51 11.72 -34.25 -9.12
CA ALA A 51 10.57 -34.16 -8.23
C ALA A 51 9.29 -34.01 -9.08
N ASP A 52 8.59 -35.12 -9.31
CA ASP A 52 7.22 -35.15 -9.82
C ASP A 52 6.28 -34.61 -8.73
N GLY A 53 5.95 -33.33 -8.82
CA GLY A 53 4.85 -32.70 -8.12
C GLY A 53 3.88 -32.10 -9.15
N PRO A 54 2.55 -32.10 -8.90
CA PRO A 54 1.61 -31.50 -9.83
C PRO A 54 1.87 -30.00 -9.96
N ILE A 55 2.34 -29.59 -11.15
CA ILE A 55 2.55 -28.21 -11.56
C ILE A 55 1.17 -27.55 -11.65
N LEU A 56 0.80 -26.80 -10.62
CA LEU A 56 -0.28 -25.83 -10.71
C LEU A 56 0.15 -24.75 -11.71
N PRO A 57 -0.73 -24.29 -12.61
CA PRO A 57 -0.36 -23.25 -13.56
C PRO A 57 -0.02 -21.98 -12.78
N GLU A 58 1.27 -21.64 -12.73
CA GLU A 58 1.74 -20.32 -12.39
C GLU A 58 0.97 -19.34 -13.28
N GLY A 59 0.17 -18.47 -12.66
CA GLY A 59 -0.65 -17.51 -13.37
C GLY A 59 0.24 -16.67 -14.27
N HIS A 60 0.18 -16.97 -15.57
CA HIS A 60 0.76 -16.18 -16.62
C HIS A 60 0.25 -14.75 -16.44
N PHE A 61 1.13 -13.86 -15.97
CA PHE A 61 0.86 -12.44 -15.99
C PHE A 61 0.82 -12.05 -17.46
N ASP A 62 -0.40 -11.94 -18.02
CA ASP A 62 -0.60 -11.36 -19.34
C ASP A 62 -0.02 -9.94 -19.32
N GLY A 63 1.20 -9.82 -19.83
CA GLY A 63 2.02 -8.61 -19.91
C GLY A 63 1.47 -7.57 -20.89
N ALA A 64 0.17 -7.58 -21.16
CA ALA A 64 -0.48 -6.75 -22.16
C ALA A 64 -0.93 -5.37 -21.65
N LEU A 65 -0.53 -4.93 -20.44
CA LEU A 65 -0.91 -3.63 -19.90
C LEU A 65 0.23 -2.86 -19.21
N LEU A 66 1.46 -3.04 -19.69
CA LEU A 66 2.52 -2.06 -19.48
C LEU A 66 2.64 -1.27 -20.79
N ASP A 67 1.87 -0.21 -20.90
CA ASP A 67 1.87 0.72 -22.04
C ASP A 67 3.26 1.36 -22.22
N SER A 68 4.11 0.66 -22.96
CA SER A 68 4.91 1.09 -24.10
C SER A 68 5.29 2.56 -24.24
N THR A 69 5.76 3.20 -23.17
CA THR A 69 6.65 4.35 -23.28
C THR A 69 7.91 4.10 -22.46
N LEU A 70 9.01 3.93 -23.20
CA LEU A 70 10.37 3.67 -22.76
C LEU A 70 10.81 4.66 -21.67
N SER A 71 10.65 4.30 -20.41
CA SER A 71 11.02 5.14 -19.27
C SER A 71 11.29 4.21 -18.10
N ASP A 72 12.41 4.38 -17.41
CA ASP A 72 12.96 3.53 -16.33
C ASP A 72 11.92 3.04 -15.30
N GLY A 73 10.79 3.74 -15.16
CA GLY A 73 9.66 3.30 -14.37
C GLY A 73 9.07 1.94 -14.80
N ALA A 74 8.91 1.66 -16.09
CA ALA A 74 8.26 0.42 -16.53
C ALA A 74 9.05 -0.84 -16.13
N GLU A 75 10.38 -0.75 -16.10
CA GLU A 75 11.25 -1.83 -15.64
C GLU A 75 11.14 -2.04 -14.13
N MET A 76 11.14 -0.95 -13.36
CA MET A 76 10.98 -1.03 -11.90
C MET A 76 9.63 -1.63 -11.49
N TRP A 77 8.54 -1.24 -12.15
CA TRP A 77 7.21 -1.83 -11.91
C TRP A 77 7.17 -3.33 -12.25
N ARG A 78 7.91 -3.74 -13.29
CA ARG A 78 8.04 -5.16 -13.68
C ARG A 78 8.87 -5.95 -12.67
N ALA A 79 9.99 -5.41 -12.20
CA ALA A 79 10.83 -6.03 -11.18
C ALA A 79 10.04 -6.20 -9.87
N ALA A 80 9.38 -5.15 -9.39
CA ALA A 80 8.51 -5.19 -8.21
C ALA A 80 7.32 -6.16 -8.36
N ALA A 81 6.89 -6.48 -9.59
CA ALA A 81 5.84 -7.47 -9.81
C ALA A 81 6.26 -8.89 -9.41
N ALA A 82 7.57 -9.18 -9.41
CA ALA A 82 8.16 -10.44 -8.96
C ALA A 82 8.15 -10.62 -7.43
N ASP A 83 7.65 -9.63 -6.67
CA ASP A 83 7.48 -9.69 -5.22
C ASP A 83 8.79 -9.75 -4.42
N ASP A 84 9.90 -9.32 -5.02
CA ASP A 84 11.17 -9.16 -4.32
C ASP A 84 11.10 -7.93 -3.37
N PRO A 85 11.39 -8.10 -2.06
CA PRO A 85 11.30 -7.01 -1.10
C PRO A 85 12.21 -5.80 -1.40
N ILE A 86 13.35 -6.02 -2.05
CA ILE A 86 14.29 -4.94 -2.40
C ILE A 86 13.69 -4.10 -3.53
N ASP A 87 13.12 -4.76 -4.55
CA ASP A 87 12.50 -4.04 -5.67
C ASP A 87 11.18 -3.36 -5.28
N LEU A 88 10.40 -3.96 -4.36
CA LEU A 88 9.25 -3.30 -3.73
C LEU A 88 9.68 -2.06 -2.94
N GLY A 89 10.76 -2.14 -2.17
CA GLY A 89 11.34 -1.02 -1.44
C GLY A 89 11.80 0.12 -2.36
N ARG A 90 12.53 -0.22 -3.44
CA ARG A 90 12.95 0.77 -4.45
C ARG A 90 11.76 1.45 -5.13
N LEU A 91 10.72 0.68 -5.44
CA LEU A 91 9.48 1.24 -5.99
C LEU A 91 8.80 2.18 -4.99
N ALA A 92 8.75 1.77 -3.72
CA ALA A 92 8.17 2.56 -2.64
C ALA A 92 8.91 3.88 -2.43
N ASP A 93 10.24 3.86 -2.38
CA ASP A 93 11.08 5.05 -2.23
C ASP A 93 10.90 6.03 -3.38
N ARG A 94 10.76 5.52 -4.62
CA ARG A 94 10.62 6.36 -5.80
C ARG A 94 9.23 6.96 -5.97
N GLU A 95 8.17 6.20 -5.66
CA GLU A 95 6.80 6.62 -5.92
C GLU A 95 6.15 7.31 -4.70
N GLY A 96 6.46 6.85 -3.47
CA GLY A 96 5.83 7.31 -2.23
C GLY A 96 4.39 6.84 -2.05
N ALA A 97 3.84 6.94 -0.84
CA ALA A 97 2.53 6.39 -0.52
C ALA A 97 1.41 6.98 -1.38
N THR A 98 1.45 8.30 -1.61
CA THR A 98 0.41 9.02 -2.36
C THR A 98 0.25 8.49 -3.79
N ARG A 99 1.36 8.30 -4.51
CA ARG A 99 1.31 7.81 -5.90
C ARG A 99 0.96 6.33 -5.97
N LEU A 100 1.39 5.55 -4.98
CA LEU A 100 1.00 4.14 -4.89
C LEU A 100 -0.51 4.00 -4.66
N ILE A 101 -1.11 4.76 -3.74
CA ILE A 101 -2.56 4.77 -3.53
C ILE A 101 -3.33 5.13 -4.81
N ALA A 102 -2.86 6.13 -5.56
CA ALA A 102 -3.47 6.46 -6.85
C ALA A 102 -3.44 5.28 -7.83
N CYS A 103 -2.36 4.49 -7.83
CA CYS A 103 -2.28 3.26 -8.62
C CYS A 103 -3.21 2.16 -8.10
N VAL A 104 -3.41 2.05 -6.77
CA VAL A 104 -4.39 1.13 -6.18
C VAL A 104 -5.81 1.48 -6.61
N GLN A 105 -6.18 2.75 -6.55
CA GLN A 105 -7.49 3.26 -6.97
C GLN A 105 -7.75 3.04 -8.46
N ALA A 106 -6.71 3.16 -9.31
CA ALA A 106 -6.80 2.82 -10.72
C ALA A 106 -6.98 1.31 -10.98
N GLY A 107 -6.58 0.47 -10.01
CA GLY A 107 -6.76 -0.98 -10.06
C GLY A 107 -5.78 -1.71 -11.00
N GLY A 108 -6.18 -2.92 -11.42
CA GLY A 108 -5.41 -3.75 -12.33
C GLY A 108 -4.12 -4.35 -11.74
N GLY A 109 -3.21 -4.80 -12.61
CA GLY A 109 -1.94 -5.40 -12.18
C GLY A 109 -1.05 -4.42 -11.43
N LYS A 110 -1.01 -3.15 -11.88
CA LYS A 110 -0.25 -2.08 -11.25
C LYS A 110 -0.76 -1.77 -9.84
N GLY A 111 -2.07 -1.69 -9.63
CA GLY A 111 -2.66 -1.49 -8.31
C GLY A 111 -2.30 -2.60 -7.32
N ARG A 112 -2.26 -3.86 -7.77
CA ARG A 112 -1.82 -4.99 -6.93
C ARG A 112 -0.35 -4.89 -6.54
N VAL A 113 0.53 -4.50 -7.46
CA VAL A 113 1.94 -4.25 -7.14
C VAL A 113 2.07 -3.09 -6.15
N ALA A 114 1.29 -2.02 -6.35
CA ALA A 114 1.30 -0.86 -5.48
C ALA A 114 0.89 -1.20 -4.05
N LEU A 115 -0.14 -2.04 -3.84
CA LEU A 115 -0.55 -2.52 -2.52
C LEU A 115 0.56 -3.26 -1.78
N ARG A 116 1.40 -4.02 -2.50
CA ARG A 116 2.53 -4.77 -1.93
C ARG A 116 3.74 -3.89 -1.64
N ALA A 117 3.95 -2.85 -2.45
CA ALA A 117 5.04 -1.89 -2.24
C ALA A 117 4.73 -0.89 -1.11
N LEU A 118 3.46 -0.57 -0.88
CA LEU A 118 3.03 0.47 0.04
C LEU A 118 3.55 0.35 1.48
N PRO A 119 3.63 -0.85 2.10
CA PRO A 119 4.24 -1.03 3.43
C PRO A 119 5.71 -0.61 3.54
N HIS A 120 6.41 -0.43 2.41
CA HIS A 120 7.81 -0.05 2.37
C HIS A 120 8.03 1.46 2.26
N THR A 121 6.99 2.29 2.11
CA THR A 121 7.18 3.73 1.97
C THR A 121 7.47 4.40 3.32
N ALA A 122 8.32 5.43 3.33
CA ALA A 122 8.61 6.20 4.54
C ALA A 122 7.38 6.96 5.08
N ASP A 123 6.45 7.33 4.20
CA ASP A 123 5.22 8.08 4.47
C ASP A 123 3.97 7.19 4.59
N VAL A 124 4.15 5.88 4.78
CA VAL A 124 3.07 4.87 4.73
C VAL A 124 1.88 5.17 5.65
N ARG A 125 2.14 5.81 6.80
CA ARG A 125 1.11 6.14 7.79
C ARG A 125 0.08 7.12 7.26
N SER A 126 0.48 8.00 6.34
CA SER A 126 -0.44 8.93 5.66
C SER A 126 -1.46 8.22 4.76
N ALA A 127 -1.17 6.99 4.33
CA ALA A 127 -2.05 6.20 3.46
C ALA A 127 -3.06 5.33 4.24
N VAL A 128 -3.00 5.27 5.57
CA VAL A 128 -3.88 4.39 6.37
C VAL A 128 -5.35 4.75 6.19
N GLY A 129 -5.71 6.04 6.22
CA GLY A 129 -7.09 6.48 6.02
C GLY A 129 -7.65 6.12 4.63
N GLU A 130 -6.82 6.26 3.60
CA GLU A 130 -7.16 5.88 2.22
C GLU A 130 -7.31 4.35 2.08
N LEU A 131 -6.41 3.56 2.67
CA LEU A 131 -6.52 2.10 2.69
C LEU A 131 -7.81 1.62 3.37
N CYS A 132 -8.19 2.23 4.50
CA CYS A 132 -9.44 1.91 5.18
C CYS A 132 -10.66 2.29 4.33
N SER A 133 -10.61 3.42 3.65
CA SER A 133 -11.67 3.85 2.72
C SER A 133 -11.78 2.90 1.52
N LEU A 134 -10.64 2.44 0.97
CA LEU A 134 -10.59 1.43 -0.08
C LEU A 134 -11.16 0.08 0.37
N LEU A 135 -10.86 -0.34 1.60
CA LEU A 135 -11.31 -1.61 2.15
C LEU A 135 -12.84 -1.70 2.25
N GLU A 136 -13.50 -0.58 2.54
CA GLU A 136 -14.97 -0.50 2.62
C GLU A 136 -15.65 -0.77 1.26
N HIS A 137 -14.98 -0.43 0.16
CA HIS A 137 -15.52 -0.57 -1.19
C HIS A 137 -14.97 -1.78 -1.94
N ALA A 138 -13.86 -2.36 -1.48
CA ALA A 138 -13.24 -3.52 -2.08
C ALA A 138 -14.05 -4.80 -1.80
N ALA A 139 -14.09 -5.71 -2.78
CA ALA A 139 -14.76 -7.00 -2.66
C ALA A 139 -13.85 -8.15 -3.10
N GLY A 140 -14.14 -9.35 -2.62
CA GLY A 140 -13.46 -10.58 -3.04
C GLY A 140 -11.95 -10.52 -2.83
N ARG A 141 -11.18 -10.82 -3.89
CA ARG A 141 -9.71 -10.90 -3.82
C ARG A 141 -9.06 -9.56 -3.51
N ASP A 142 -9.59 -8.46 -4.03
CA ASP A 142 -9.00 -7.14 -3.82
C ASP A 142 -9.18 -6.68 -2.37
N GLN A 143 -10.32 -7.02 -1.74
CA GLN A 143 -10.54 -6.77 -0.31
C GLN A 143 -9.47 -7.44 0.55
N LEU A 144 -9.11 -8.69 0.23
CA LEU A 144 -8.08 -9.43 0.96
C LEU A 144 -6.69 -8.83 0.76
N LEU A 145 -6.38 -8.31 -0.44
CA LEU A 145 -5.10 -7.64 -0.71
C LEU A 145 -4.98 -6.32 0.06
N VAL A 146 -6.04 -5.50 0.05
CA VAL A 146 -6.08 -4.25 0.83
C VAL A 146 -5.95 -4.55 2.32
N LEU A 147 -6.67 -5.56 2.82
CA LEU A 147 -6.58 -5.98 4.22
C LEU A 147 -5.17 -6.46 4.60
N ALA A 148 -4.52 -7.26 3.75
CA ALA A 148 -3.17 -7.73 4.00
C ALA A 148 -2.16 -6.57 4.06
N SER A 149 -2.26 -5.62 3.12
CA SER A 149 -1.42 -4.40 3.11
C SER A 149 -1.66 -3.58 4.38
N LEU A 150 -2.92 -3.29 4.73
CA LEU A 150 -3.27 -2.53 5.94
C LEU A 150 -2.76 -3.22 7.22
N HIS A 151 -2.90 -4.54 7.32
CA HIS A 151 -2.38 -5.29 8.46
C HIS A 151 -0.85 -5.16 8.57
N GLN A 152 -0.11 -5.24 7.47
CA GLN A 152 1.34 -5.09 7.47
C GLN A 152 1.75 -3.67 7.91
N VAL A 153 1.06 -2.64 7.44
CA VAL A 153 1.30 -1.25 7.87
C VAL A 153 1.07 -1.09 9.38
N LEU A 154 -0.07 -1.58 9.90
CA LEU A 154 -0.40 -1.44 11.31
C LEU A 154 0.48 -2.29 12.23
N SER A 155 0.98 -3.43 11.74
CA SER A 155 1.94 -4.26 12.47
C SER A 155 3.30 -3.57 12.67
N GLY A 156 3.63 -2.58 11.82
CA GLY A 156 4.81 -1.73 11.97
C GLY A 156 4.67 -0.62 13.02
N GLY A 157 3.54 -0.54 13.71
CA GLY A 157 3.25 0.48 14.72
C GLY A 157 2.37 1.62 14.22
N ILE A 158 1.62 2.24 15.13
CA ILE A 158 0.58 3.23 14.82
C ILE A 158 0.99 4.69 15.08
N ASP A 159 2.25 4.95 15.43
CA ASP A 159 2.67 6.30 15.84
C ASP A 159 2.40 7.32 14.73
N GLY A 160 1.80 8.47 15.01
CA GLY A 160 1.54 9.47 13.97
C GLY A 160 0.37 9.14 13.03
N ILE A 161 -0.39 8.07 13.28
CA ILE A 161 -1.78 7.98 12.79
C ILE A 161 -2.63 8.85 13.72
N ASP A 162 -3.41 9.79 13.16
CA ASP A 162 -4.29 10.63 13.94
C ASP A 162 -5.50 9.84 14.51
N SER A 163 -6.08 10.34 15.60
CA SER A 163 -7.16 9.65 16.30
C SER A 163 -8.42 9.45 15.46
N ASP A 164 -8.70 10.36 14.53
CA ASP A 164 -9.90 10.33 13.70
C ASP A 164 -9.75 9.27 12.61
N THR A 165 -8.58 9.20 11.97
CA THR A 165 -8.20 8.11 11.05
C THR A 165 -8.24 6.76 11.75
N ALA A 166 -7.69 6.66 12.97
CA ALA A 166 -7.75 5.41 13.74
C ALA A 166 -9.20 5.00 14.08
N ALA A 167 -10.07 5.97 14.42
CA ALA A 167 -11.48 5.70 14.68
C ALA A 167 -12.24 5.25 13.42
N LEU A 168 -11.99 5.91 12.28
CA LEU A 168 -12.55 5.52 10.98
C LEU A 168 -12.15 4.09 10.63
N CYS A 169 -10.85 3.78 10.69
CA CYS A 169 -10.32 2.45 10.39
C CYS A 169 -10.92 1.36 11.28
N ARG A 170 -11.04 1.60 12.59
CA ARG A 170 -11.72 0.66 13.50
C ARG A 170 -13.17 0.40 13.09
N GLY A 171 -13.89 1.46 12.69
CA GLY A 171 -15.26 1.36 12.21
C GLY A 171 -15.38 0.48 10.96
N VAL A 172 -14.51 0.70 9.96
CA VAL A 172 -14.48 -0.11 8.73
C VAL A 172 -14.13 -1.56 9.02
N LEU A 173 -13.06 -1.81 9.78
CA LEU A 173 -12.61 -3.15 10.13
C LEU A 173 -13.69 -3.95 10.88
N ALA A 174 -14.41 -3.32 11.80
CA ALA A 174 -15.53 -3.94 12.50
C ALA A 174 -16.69 -4.34 11.57
N ARG A 175 -16.95 -3.57 10.51
CA ARG A 175 -17.97 -3.89 9.49
C ARG A 175 -17.52 -4.99 8.53
N VAL A 176 -16.23 -5.04 8.19
CA VAL A 176 -15.68 -6.02 7.24
C VAL A 176 -15.50 -7.40 7.88
N LYS A 177 -15.09 -7.45 9.16
CA LYS A 177 -14.79 -8.70 9.89
C LYS A 177 -15.82 -9.84 9.71
N PRO A 178 -17.14 -9.60 9.83
CA PRO A 178 -18.15 -10.65 9.71
C PRO A 178 -18.27 -11.24 8.30
N GLY A 179 -17.88 -10.48 7.27
CA GLY A 179 -17.95 -10.89 5.87
C GLY A 179 -16.77 -11.75 5.41
N LEU A 180 -15.73 -11.93 6.24
CA LEU A 180 -14.53 -12.65 5.86
C LEU A 180 -14.69 -14.17 6.02
N PRO A 181 -14.56 -14.96 4.94
CA PRO A 181 -14.81 -16.39 4.99
C PRO A 181 -13.74 -17.15 5.79
N VAL A 182 -12.47 -16.76 5.64
CA VAL A 182 -11.33 -17.48 6.22
C VAL A 182 -11.06 -17.00 7.65
N PRO A 183 -10.85 -17.92 8.63
CA PRO A 183 -10.48 -17.55 9.99
C PRO A 183 -9.22 -16.66 10.08
N ALA A 184 -8.18 -16.99 9.31
CA ALA A 184 -6.93 -16.23 9.29
C ALA A 184 -7.14 -14.75 8.91
N ASP A 185 -8.08 -14.45 8.01
CA ASP A 185 -8.38 -13.05 7.65
C ASP A 185 -9.14 -12.33 8.77
N ARG A 186 -10.02 -13.04 9.49
CA ARG A 186 -10.69 -12.51 10.70
C ARG A 186 -9.69 -12.24 11.83
N ASP A 187 -8.66 -13.07 11.96
CA ASP A 187 -7.57 -12.89 12.93
C ASP A 187 -6.69 -11.68 12.56
N ARG A 188 -6.38 -11.49 11.27
CA ARG A 188 -5.71 -10.26 10.79
C ARG A 188 -6.51 -9.00 11.14
N VAL A 189 -7.83 -9.02 10.92
CA VAL A 189 -8.69 -7.90 11.34
C VAL A 189 -8.68 -7.71 12.85
N ALA A 190 -8.71 -8.78 13.64
CA ALA A 190 -8.65 -8.69 15.09
C ALA A 190 -7.32 -8.07 15.57
N SER A 191 -6.19 -8.51 14.99
CA SER A 191 -4.87 -7.95 15.23
C SER A 191 -4.82 -6.45 14.88
N ALA A 192 -5.29 -6.08 13.69
CA ALA A 192 -5.34 -4.68 13.25
C ALA A 192 -6.21 -3.80 14.18
N LEU A 193 -7.35 -4.32 14.64
CA LEU A 193 -8.22 -3.64 15.61
C LEU A 193 -7.53 -3.45 16.97
N ASP A 194 -6.74 -4.42 17.41
CA ASP A 194 -5.96 -4.33 18.65
C ASP A 194 -4.84 -3.29 18.53
N SER A 195 -4.12 -3.27 17.40
CA SER A 195 -3.10 -2.25 17.11
C SER A 195 -3.66 -0.83 17.16
N LEU A 196 -4.91 -0.63 16.73
CA LEU A 196 -5.60 0.67 16.74
C LEU A 196 -6.25 1.03 18.09
N SER A 197 -6.15 0.16 19.10
CA SER A 197 -6.77 0.38 20.40
C SER A 197 -5.99 1.41 21.22
N PRO A 198 -6.63 2.41 21.84
CA PRO A 198 -5.96 3.48 22.59
C PRO A 198 -5.18 2.99 23.82
N ARG A 199 -5.38 1.74 24.25
CA ARG A 199 -4.66 1.14 25.39
C ARG A 199 -3.17 0.95 25.14
N SER A 200 -2.74 0.82 23.88
CA SER A 200 -1.33 0.62 23.53
C SER A 200 -0.47 1.86 23.82
N ALA A 201 -1.05 3.07 23.77
CA ALA A 201 -0.32 4.30 24.05
C ALA A 201 -0.04 4.54 25.55
N VAL A 202 -0.86 3.98 26.45
CA VAL A 202 -0.74 4.22 27.90
C VAL A 202 0.36 3.37 28.54
N THR A 203 0.69 2.22 27.95
CA THR A 203 1.67 1.29 28.53
C THR A 203 3.12 1.76 28.36
N GLU A 204 3.42 2.49 27.27
CA GLU A 204 4.76 3.01 27.01
C GLU A 204 5.09 4.23 27.88
N ALA A 205 4.14 5.16 28.06
CA ALA A 205 4.30 6.32 28.94
C ALA A 205 4.51 5.91 30.41
N ALA A 206 3.85 4.83 30.86
CA ALA A 206 4.02 4.30 32.20
C ALA A 206 5.39 3.60 32.41
N SER A 207 6.02 3.09 31.34
CA SER A 207 7.33 2.43 31.40
C SER A 207 8.48 3.43 31.49
N VAL A 208 8.34 4.62 30.90
CA VAL A 208 9.36 5.69 30.94
C VAL A 208 9.39 6.40 32.31
N ALA A 209 8.29 6.40 33.04
CA ALA A 209 8.17 7.11 34.32
C ALA A 209 8.76 6.39 35.54
N ARG A 210 9.44 5.24 35.40
CA ARG A 210 10.15 4.62 36.53
C ARG A 210 11.50 5.30 36.77
N PRO A 211 11.69 6.05 37.87
CA PRO A 211 12.99 6.59 38.21
C PRO A 211 13.97 5.44 38.45
N ARG A 212 15.18 5.55 37.88
CA ARG A 212 16.32 4.71 38.26
C ARG A 212 16.77 5.18 39.64
N GLU A 213 16.47 4.37 40.66
CA GLU A 213 17.07 4.48 41.99
C GLU A 213 18.51 3.96 41.99
#